data_AF-A0A353HB74-F1
#
_entry.id   AF-A0A353HB74-F1
#
_cell.length_a   1.000
_cell.length_b   1.000
_cell.length_c   1.000
_cell.angle_alpha   90.00
_cell.angle_beta   90.00
_cell.angle_gamma   90.00
#
_symmetry.space_group_name_H-M   'P 1'
#
loop_
_entity.id
_entity.type
_entity.pdbx_description
1 polymer ?
#
loop_
_entity_poly.entity_id
_entity_poly.type
_entity_poly.pdbx_seq_one_letter_code
_entity_poly.pdbx_strand_id
1 'polypeptide(L)'
;MITELKKCQDANTQKGNVGYLMAISTKHFDIVQQGGNKVVDDDGTVSSVWVPWYFLHKMLAGLYDTYIYCPDKQIKATAKTMMIDLADWTYNRMNSYSQEMLNTVLSNEFGGMAEILYQIYGVTRNANYKNTADLFQGGTILKNVNNNVECLKGLHA
;
A
#
# COMPACT_ATOMS: atom_id res chain seq x y z
N MET A 1 20.47 1.92 3.95
CA MET A 1 19.18 1.63 3.29
C MET A 1 18.17 2.75 3.53
N ILE A 2 17.65 2.94 4.75
CA ILE A 2 16.62 3.96 5.06
C ILE A 2 16.97 5.37 4.58
N THR A 3 18.19 5.83 4.80
CA THR A 3 18.66 7.14 4.33
C THR A 3 18.56 7.31 2.81
N GLU A 4 18.85 6.26 2.03
CA GLU A 4 18.75 6.32 0.56
C GLU A 4 17.30 6.25 0.11
N LEU A 5 16.47 5.41 0.74
CA LEU A 5 15.03 5.36 0.49
C LEU A 5 14.36 6.71 0.80
N LYS A 6 14.80 7.43 1.83
CA LYS A 6 14.31 8.77 2.14
C LYS A 6 14.59 9.75 1.00
N LYS A 7 15.80 9.71 0.41
CA LYS A 7 16.12 10.53 -0.77
C LYS A 7 15.19 10.23 -1.94
N CYS A 8 14.82 8.95 -2.15
CA CYS A 8 13.85 8.58 -3.18
C CYS A 8 12.45 9.13 -2.89
N GLN A 9 11.96 9.05 -1.65
CA GLN A 9 10.65 9.59 -1.25
C GLN A 9 10.61 11.13 -1.40
N ASP A 10 11.72 11.80 -1.09
CA ASP A 10 11.86 13.24 -1.26
C ASP A 10 11.88 13.63 -2.74
N ALA A 11 12.60 12.88 -3.58
CA ALA A 11 12.58 13.08 -5.02
C ALA A 11 11.19 12.86 -5.63
N ASN A 12 10.42 11.88 -5.14
CA ASN A 12 9.03 11.67 -5.57
C ASN A 12 8.13 12.83 -5.15
N THR A 13 8.33 13.38 -3.95
CA THR A 13 7.60 14.57 -3.47
C THR A 13 7.86 15.77 -4.39
N GLN A 14 9.11 15.99 -4.82
CA GLN A 14 9.45 17.05 -5.79
C GLN A 14 8.79 16.85 -7.16
N LYS A 15 8.47 15.62 -7.53
CA LYS A 15 7.70 15.27 -8.75
C LYS A 15 6.18 15.37 -8.57
N GLY A 16 5.69 15.84 -7.41
CA GLY A 16 4.27 15.96 -7.10
C GLY A 16 3.63 14.72 -6.47
N ASN A 17 4.39 13.64 -6.24
CA ASN A 17 3.92 12.43 -5.57
C ASN A 17 4.27 12.47 -4.08
N VAL A 18 3.66 13.41 -3.35
CA VAL A 18 3.95 13.65 -1.93
C VAL A 18 3.77 12.37 -1.10
N GLY A 19 4.81 12.00 -0.36
CA GLY A 19 4.83 10.82 0.52
C GLY A 19 4.97 9.47 -0.18
N TYR A 20 4.91 9.42 -1.51
CA TYR A 20 5.04 8.18 -2.27
C TYR A 20 6.49 7.66 -2.28
N LEU A 21 6.65 6.36 -1.98
CA LEU A 21 7.92 5.67 -2.03
C LEU A 21 7.73 4.25 -2.54
N MET A 22 8.08 4.01 -3.80
CA MET A 22 8.11 2.69 -4.42
C MET A 22 9.10 2.69 -5.60
N ALA A 23 9.47 1.50 -6.07
CA ALA A 23 10.28 1.33 -7.28
C ALA A 23 9.45 1.42 -8.58
N ILE A 24 8.13 1.28 -8.50
CA ILE A 24 7.21 1.39 -9.64
C ILE A 24 6.59 2.79 -9.71
N SER A 25 6.18 3.23 -10.90
CA SER A 25 5.48 4.51 -11.06
C SER A 25 4.06 4.46 -10.47
N THR A 26 3.53 5.62 -10.07
CA THR A 26 2.15 5.72 -9.57
C THR A 26 1.11 5.34 -10.63
N LYS A 27 1.50 5.36 -11.92
CA LYS A 27 0.68 4.91 -13.06
C LYS A 27 0.21 3.48 -12.93
N HIS A 28 0.98 2.60 -12.28
CA HIS A 28 0.53 1.22 -12.03
C HIS A 28 -0.79 1.20 -11.24
N PHE A 29 -0.93 2.09 -10.26
CA PHE A 29 -2.16 2.21 -9.48
C PHE A 29 -3.29 2.84 -10.31
N ASP A 30 -2.97 3.79 -11.19
CA ASP A 30 -3.94 4.41 -12.11
C ASP A 30 -4.53 3.39 -13.10
N ILE A 31 -3.70 2.45 -13.56
CA ILE A 31 -4.14 1.37 -14.45
C ILE A 31 -4.99 0.33 -13.68
N VAL A 32 -4.59 -0.06 -12.47
CA VAL A 32 -5.36 -1.03 -11.67
C VAL A 32 -6.76 -0.52 -11.37
N GLN A 33 -6.92 0.76 -10.97
CA GLN A 33 -8.25 1.30 -10.65
C GLN A 33 -9.19 1.37 -11.87
N GLN A 34 -8.65 1.29 -13.09
CA GLN A 34 -9.40 1.23 -14.35
C GLN A 34 -9.64 -0.22 -14.82
N GLY A 35 -9.17 -1.22 -14.08
CA GLY A 35 -9.24 -2.63 -14.47
C GLY A 35 -8.26 -3.01 -15.58
N GLY A 36 -7.27 -2.17 -15.88
CA GLY A 36 -6.25 -2.43 -16.88
C GLY A 36 -5.10 -3.29 -16.36
N ASN A 37 -4.27 -3.79 -17.27
CA ASN A 37 -3.11 -4.65 -16.97
C ASN A 37 -1.83 -4.29 -17.72
N LYS A 38 -1.82 -3.17 -18.46
CA LYS A 38 -0.66 -2.63 -19.19
C LYS A 38 -0.39 -1.19 -18.78
N VAL A 39 0.87 -0.88 -18.51
CA VAL A 39 1.32 0.46 -18.13
C VAL A 39 2.36 0.95 -19.12
N VAL A 40 2.37 2.26 -19.35
CA VAL A 40 3.40 2.96 -20.13
C VAL A 40 4.14 3.89 -19.19
N ASP A 41 5.39 3.58 -18.88
CA ASP A 41 6.23 4.37 -17.99
C ASP A 41 6.72 5.66 -18.67
N ASP A 42 7.35 6.54 -17.89
CA ASP A 42 7.73 7.89 -18.34
C ASP A 42 8.78 7.87 -19.48
N ASP A 43 9.54 6.79 -19.61
CA ASP A 43 10.52 6.57 -20.68
C ASP A 43 9.92 5.91 -21.93
N GLY A 44 8.60 5.67 -21.96
CA GLY A 44 7.89 5.01 -23.05
C GLY A 44 7.91 3.48 -22.99
N THR A 45 8.52 2.88 -21.97
CA THR A 45 8.51 1.43 -21.77
C THR A 45 7.09 0.94 -21.49
N VAL A 46 6.69 -0.12 -22.21
CA VAL A 46 5.40 -0.79 -21.99
C VAL A 46 5.64 -2.06 -21.17
N SER A 47 4.99 -2.15 -20.02
CA SER A 47 5.10 -3.31 -19.14
C SER A 47 3.72 -3.78 -18.66
N SER A 48 3.67 -5.00 -18.12
CA SER A 48 2.47 -5.49 -17.44
C SER A 48 2.39 -4.86 -16.04
N VAL A 49 1.17 -4.58 -15.59
CA VAL A 49 0.96 -4.13 -14.21
C VAL A 49 1.42 -5.22 -13.24
N TRP A 50 2.26 -4.81 -12.29
CA TRP A 50 2.86 -5.71 -11.32
C TRP A 50 2.36 -5.41 -9.90
N VAL A 51 1.22 -6.03 -9.54
CA VAL A 51 0.63 -6.09 -8.18
C VAL A 51 0.97 -4.91 -7.25
N PRO A 52 0.60 -3.67 -7.60
CA PRO A 52 1.16 -2.47 -6.97
C PRO A 52 0.85 -2.34 -5.47
N TRP A 53 -0.31 -2.82 -5.03
CA TRP A 53 -0.69 -2.81 -3.62
C TRP A 53 0.09 -3.82 -2.79
N TYR A 54 0.41 -5.00 -3.33
CA TYR A 54 1.31 -5.95 -2.68
C TYR A 54 2.71 -5.34 -2.46
N PHE A 55 3.23 -4.64 -3.47
CA PHE A 55 4.51 -3.95 -3.40
C PHE A 55 4.51 -2.86 -2.32
N LEU A 56 3.45 -2.05 -2.28
CA LEU A 56 3.27 -1.01 -1.27
C LEU A 56 3.19 -1.60 0.14
N HIS A 57 2.47 -2.72 0.32
CA HIS A 57 2.45 -3.46 1.59
C HIS A 57 3.87 -3.81 2.06
N LYS A 58 4.72 -4.36 1.19
CA LYS A 58 6.10 -4.72 1.59
C LYS A 58 6.93 -3.50 2.00
N MET A 59 6.74 -2.37 1.34
CA MET A 59 7.41 -1.12 1.71
C MET A 59 6.95 -0.62 3.09
N LEU A 60 5.63 -0.56 3.32
CA LEU A 60 5.08 -0.15 4.62
C LEU A 60 5.53 -1.10 5.75
N ALA A 61 5.48 -2.42 5.52
CA ALA A 61 5.91 -3.42 6.49
C ALA A 61 7.39 -3.25 6.86
N GLY A 62 8.27 -3.07 5.87
CA GLY A 62 9.69 -2.84 6.14
C GLY A 62 9.98 -1.55 6.91
N LEU A 63 9.25 -0.46 6.61
CA LEU A 63 9.37 0.80 7.34
C LEU A 63 8.83 0.68 8.77
N TYR A 64 7.71 -0.01 8.95
CA TYR A 64 7.13 -0.29 10.27
C TYR A 64 8.09 -1.14 11.11
N ASP A 65 8.61 -2.25 10.58
CA ASP A 65 9.56 -3.10 11.29
C ASP A 65 10.83 -2.34 11.67
N THR A 66 11.32 -1.48 10.78
CA THR A 66 12.44 -0.58 11.10
C THR A 66 12.08 0.35 12.26
N TYR A 67 10.88 0.94 12.25
CA TYR A 67 10.41 1.79 13.33
C TYR A 67 10.29 1.04 14.68
N ILE A 68 9.78 -0.19 14.67
CA ILE A 68 9.61 -0.97 15.89
C ILE A 68 10.96 -1.46 16.42
N TYR A 69 11.77 -2.10 15.58
CA TYR A 69 12.89 -2.94 16.02
C TYR A 69 14.28 -2.31 15.87
N CYS A 70 14.46 -1.25 15.07
CA CYS A 70 15.78 -0.65 14.90
C CYS A 70 16.26 0.01 16.21
N PRO A 71 17.47 -0.30 16.72
CA PRO A 71 17.99 0.32 17.94
C PRO A 71 18.45 1.77 17.72
N ASP A 72 18.84 2.12 16.50
CA ASP A 72 19.27 3.46 16.14
C ASP A 72 18.07 4.42 16.13
N LYS A 73 18.12 5.42 17.02
CA LYS A 73 17.01 6.38 17.21
C LYS A 73 16.77 7.26 15.99
N GLN A 74 17.81 7.64 15.26
CA GLN A 74 17.69 8.50 14.09
C GLN A 74 17.08 7.72 12.91
N ILE A 75 17.55 6.50 12.68
CA ILE A 75 16.98 5.62 11.65
C ILE A 75 15.53 5.28 11.99
N LYS A 76 15.23 4.96 13.25
CA LYS A 76 13.87 4.73 13.75
C LYS A 76 12.95 5.93 13.48
N ALA A 77 13.38 7.14 13.84
CA ALA A 77 12.60 8.35 13.61
C ALA A 77 12.37 8.61 12.12
N THR A 78 13.40 8.41 11.29
CA THR A 78 13.32 8.58 9.84
C THR A 78 12.34 7.60 9.22
N ALA A 79 12.42 6.32 9.59
CA ALA A 79 11.50 5.28 9.13
C ALA A 79 10.04 5.57 9.54
N LYS A 80 9.82 6.08 10.76
CA LYS A 80 8.48 6.50 11.21
C LYS A 80 7.89 7.59 10.32
N THR A 81 8.66 8.63 10.01
CA THR A 81 8.21 9.72 9.14
C THR A 81 7.88 9.19 7.76
N MET A 82 8.78 8.41 7.15
CA MET A 82 8.56 7.83 5.82
C MET A 82 7.31 6.93 5.77
N MET A 83 7.09 6.14 6.81
CA MET A 83 5.94 5.26 6.96
C MET A 83 4.63 6.05 7.04
N ILE A 84 4.61 7.12 7.84
CA ILE A 84 3.44 8.01 7.98
C ILE A 84 3.12 8.67 6.63
N ASP A 85 4.13 9.23 5.95
CA ASP A 85 3.93 9.89 4.67
C ASP A 85 3.38 8.92 3.59
N LEU A 86 3.86 7.68 3.57
CA LEU A 86 3.37 6.65 2.64
C LEU A 86 1.96 6.13 3.04
N ALA A 87 1.66 6.06 4.33
CA ALA A 87 0.32 5.72 4.82
C ALA A 87 -0.69 6.83 4.52
N ASP A 88 -0.29 8.10 4.61
CA ASP A 88 -1.12 9.24 4.22
C ASP A 88 -1.37 9.26 2.71
N TRP A 89 -0.35 8.99 1.89
CA TRP A 89 -0.52 8.80 0.44
C TRP A 89 -1.54 7.69 0.14
N THR A 90 -1.45 6.57 0.87
CA THR A 90 -2.36 5.44 0.75
C THR A 90 -3.79 5.82 1.13
N TYR A 91 -3.97 6.49 2.27
CA TYR A 91 -5.27 6.97 2.75
C TYR A 91 -5.92 7.91 1.72
N ASN A 92 -5.19 8.94 1.27
CA ASN A 92 -5.72 9.93 0.34
C ASN A 92 -6.18 9.28 -0.96
N ARG A 93 -5.41 8.32 -1.47
CA ARG A 93 -5.75 7.59 -2.69
C ARG A 93 -6.97 6.69 -2.50
N MET A 94 -6.95 5.80 -1.52
CA MET A 94 -8.03 4.83 -1.30
C MET A 94 -9.37 5.50 -0.96
N ASN A 95 -9.36 6.59 -0.20
CA ASN A 95 -10.58 7.30 0.19
C ASN A 95 -11.14 8.19 -0.93
N SER A 96 -10.41 8.37 -2.04
CA SER A 96 -10.92 9.06 -3.24
C SER A 96 -11.69 8.15 -4.19
N TYR A 97 -11.61 6.83 -4.00
CA TYR A 97 -12.20 5.86 -4.92
C TYR A 97 -13.69 5.68 -4.70
N SER A 98 -14.42 5.54 -5.82
CA SER A 98 -15.80 5.06 -5.78
C SER A 98 -15.84 3.59 -5.34
N GLN A 99 -17.01 3.10 -4.93
CA GLN A 99 -17.18 1.69 -4.57
C GLN A 99 -16.83 0.75 -5.73
N GLU A 100 -17.13 1.15 -6.98
CA GLU A 100 -16.78 0.37 -8.18
C GLU A 100 -15.26 0.28 -8.38
N MET A 101 -14.55 1.40 -8.22
CA MET A 101 -13.09 1.42 -8.27
C MET A 101 -12.49 0.58 -7.14
N LEU A 102 -13.03 0.67 -5.92
CA LEU A 102 -12.58 -0.16 -4.80
C LEU A 102 -12.77 -1.65 -5.10
N ASN A 103 -13.92 -2.07 -5.63
CA ASN A 103 -14.15 -3.48 -5.99
C ASN A 103 -13.13 -3.96 -7.04
N THR A 104 -12.82 -3.12 -8.03
CA THR A 104 -11.81 -3.40 -9.05
C THR A 104 -10.41 -3.52 -8.42
N VAL A 105 -10.01 -2.54 -7.63
CA VAL A 105 -8.71 -2.51 -6.95
C VAL A 105 -8.53 -3.71 -6.02
N LEU A 106 -9.54 -4.01 -5.21
CA LEU A 106 -9.50 -5.07 -4.19
C LEU A 106 -9.71 -6.47 -4.78
N SER A 107 -10.00 -6.59 -6.08
CA SER A 107 -9.93 -7.88 -6.79
C SER A 107 -8.50 -8.28 -7.17
N ASN A 108 -7.55 -7.34 -7.09
CA ASN A 108 -6.13 -7.58 -7.34
C ASN A 108 -5.39 -7.91 -6.05
N GLU A 109 -4.20 -8.52 -6.16
CA GLU A 109 -3.39 -8.83 -4.99
C GLU A 109 -2.90 -7.56 -4.27
N PHE A 110 -3.23 -7.45 -2.98
CA PHE A 110 -2.80 -6.36 -2.10
C PHE A 110 -1.97 -6.85 -0.90
N GLY A 111 -1.68 -8.14 -0.79
CA GLY A 111 -0.96 -8.69 0.36
C GLY A 111 -1.64 -8.35 1.70
N GLY A 112 -0.85 -7.98 2.71
CA GLY A 112 -1.29 -7.65 4.07
C GLY A 112 -1.59 -6.17 4.28
N MET A 113 -2.14 -5.45 3.29
CA MET A 113 -2.43 -4.00 3.43
C MET A 113 -3.33 -3.68 4.63
N ALA A 114 -4.36 -4.50 4.89
CA ALA A 114 -5.21 -4.33 6.07
C ALA A 114 -4.40 -4.45 7.37
N GLU A 115 -3.61 -5.52 7.51
CA GLU A 115 -2.76 -5.77 8.69
C GLU A 115 -1.82 -4.60 8.96
N ILE A 116 -1.02 -4.20 7.97
CA ILE A 116 0.00 -3.17 8.18
C ILE A 116 -0.64 -1.81 8.52
N LEU A 117 -1.78 -1.46 7.94
CA LEU A 117 -2.49 -0.22 8.28
C LEU A 117 -3.09 -0.27 9.69
N TYR A 118 -3.58 -1.43 10.16
CA TYR A 118 -3.99 -1.58 11.56
C TYR A 118 -2.81 -1.48 12.53
N GLN A 119 -1.65 -2.03 12.18
CA GLN A 119 -0.42 -1.89 12.98
C GLN A 119 0.03 -0.42 13.06
N ILE A 120 0.01 0.31 11.94
CA ILE A 120 0.30 1.75 11.91
C ILE A 120 -0.71 2.53 12.75
N TYR A 121 -2.01 2.19 12.68
CA TYR A 121 -3.01 2.75 13.59
C TYR A 121 -2.68 2.46 15.07
N GLY A 122 -2.20 1.25 15.40
CA GLY A 122 -1.83 0.87 16.76
C GLY A 122 -0.78 1.80 17.39
N VAL A 123 0.19 2.25 16.60
CA VAL A 123 1.30 3.11 17.07
C VAL A 123 1.06 4.61 16.91
N THR A 124 0.16 5.02 16.01
CA THR A 124 -0.14 6.44 15.74
C THR A 124 -1.47 6.91 16.35
N ARG A 125 -2.42 6.00 16.56
CA ARG A 125 -3.82 6.25 16.90
C ARG A 125 -4.58 7.13 15.88
N ASN A 126 -4.05 7.30 14.68
CA ASN A 126 -4.71 8.06 13.62
C ASN A 126 -5.81 7.19 12.96
N ALA A 127 -7.08 7.59 13.15
CA ALA A 127 -8.24 6.85 12.65
C ALA A 127 -8.27 6.70 11.12
N ASN A 128 -7.59 7.57 10.37
CA ASN A 128 -7.49 7.48 8.91
C ASN A 128 -6.90 6.14 8.46
N TYR A 129 -5.89 5.64 9.17
CA TYR A 129 -5.24 4.37 8.85
C TYR A 129 -6.14 3.19 9.18
N LYS A 130 -6.88 3.25 10.29
CA LYS A 130 -7.92 2.25 10.61
C LYS A 130 -9.00 2.21 9.53
N ASN A 131 -9.55 3.36 9.15
CA ASN A 131 -10.60 3.45 8.14
C ASN A 131 -10.12 2.89 6.79
N THR A 132 -8.86 3.15 6.43
CA THR A 132 -8.27 2.59 5.20
C THR A 132 -8.03 1.08 5.33
N ALA A 133 -7.59 0.61 6.49
CA ALA A 133 -7.44 -0.82 6.77
C ALA A 133 -8.77 -1.57 6.62
N ASP A 134 -9.87 -0.98 7.10
CA ASP A 134 -11.23 -1.53 6.99
C ASP A 134 -11.62 -1.75 5.50
N LEU A 135 -11.19 -0.86 4.59
CA LEU A 135 -11.42 -1.04 3.15
C LEU A 135 -10.72 -2.29 2.60
N PHE A 136 -9.45 -2.52 2.96
CA PHE A 136 -8.70 -3.69 2.52
C PHE A 136 -9.15 -5.00 3.19
N GLN A 137 -9.74 -4.92 4.39
CA GLN A 137 -10.29 -6.07 5.10
C GLN A 137 -11.59 -6.57 4.44
N GLY A 138 -12.34 -5.69 3.77
CA GLY A 138 -13.66 -5.96 3.20
C GLY A 138 -13.62 -6.91 2.00
N GLY A 139 -13.51 -8.21 2.26
CA GLY A 139 -13.44 -9.26 1.23
C GLY A 139 -14.41 -10.41 1.46
N THR A 140 -14.84 -11.03 0.37
CA THR A 140 -15.69 -12.25 0.37
C THR A 140 -15.02 -13.43 1.05
N ILE A 141 -13.69 -13.54 1.00
CA ILE A 141 -12.93 -14.63 1.64
C ILE A 141 -13.16 -14.63 3.15
N LEU A 142 -12.93 -13.52 3.85
CA LEU A 142 -13.11 -13.44 5.31
C LEU A 142 -14.56 -13.68 5.72
N LYS A 143 -15.52 -13.16 4.95
CA LYS A 143 -16.95 -13.43 5.18
C LYS A 143 -17.28 -14.92 5.05
N ASN A 144 -16.76 -15.59 4.02
CA ASN A 144 -17.00 -17.01 3.78
C ASN A 144 -16.34 -17.87 4.87
N VAL A 145 -15.08 -17.58 5.22
CA VAL A 145 -14.35 -18.25 6.30
C VAL A 145 -15.11 -18.11 7.63
N ASN A 146 -15.59 -16.91 7.97
CA ASN A 146 -16.39 -16.68 9.18
C ASN A 146 -17.70 -17.49 9.20
N ASN A 147 -18.25 -17.82 8.04
CA ASN A 147 -19.46 -18.63 7.89
C ASN A 147 -19.16 -20.12 7.64
N ASN A 148 -17.91 -20.58 7.82
CA ASN A 148 -17.46 -21.94 7.54
C ASN A 148 -17.74 -22.42 6.10
N VAL A 149 -17.68 -21.50 5.13
CA VAL A 149 -17.87 -21.80 3.71
C VAL A 149 -16.50 -21.96 3.03
N GLU A 150 -16.25 -23.13 2.44
CA GLU A 150 -15.08 -23.39 1.61
C GLU A 150 -15.10 -22.49 0.36
N CYS A 151 -14.08 -21.66 0.22
CA CYS A 151 -13.98 -20.69 -0.86
C CYS A 151 -12.54 -20.51 -1.37
N LEU A 152 -11.61 -21.36 -0.95
CA LEU A 152 -10.18 -21.25 -1.26
C LEU A 152 -9.78 -22.14 -2.44
N LYS A 153 -10.54 -23.20 -2.74
CA LYS A 153 -10.27 -24.09 -3.88
C LYS A 153 -10.13 -23.31 -5.20
N GLY A 154 -8.94 -23.39 -5.80
CA GLY A 154 -8.61 -22.78 -7.10
C GLY A 154 -8.13 -21.32 -7.01
N LEU A 155 -8.05 -20.73 -5.81
CA LEU A 155 -7.41 -19.45 -5.59
C LEU A 155 -5.89 -19.61 -5.42
N HIS A 156 -5.15 -18.55 -5.74
CA HIS A 156 -3.71 -18.47 -5.49
C HIS A 156 -3.44 -18.39 -3.97
N ALA A 157 -2.38 -19.06 -3.49
CA ALA A 157 -1.97 -19.13 -2.09
C ALA A 157 -0.59 -18.50 -1.87
#